data_AF-A0AAD7BSU2-F1
#
_entry.id   AF-A0AAD7BSU2-F1
#
_cell.length_a   1.000
_cell.length_b   1.000
_cell.length_c   1.000
_cell.angle_alpha   90.00
_cell.angle_beta   90.00
_cell.angle_gamma   90.00
#
_symmetry.space_group_name_H-M   'P 1'
#
loop_
_entity.id
_entity.type
_entity.pdbx_description
1 polymer ?
#
loop_
_entity_poly.entity_id
_entity_poly.type
_entity_poly.pdbx_seq_one_letter_code
_entity_poly.pdbx_strand_id
1 'polypeptide(L)'
;MAAHVKDGFRIHCGQADLDVWASSATRADFDAVAERVYRKLFTTEDLDSLRSKPPGLRDITHENVMLLNRDGLFYIEFVSAIKKGDIGRIVNVLSVWMVMMRSRKTMPKYADAIFETLRRIDRYDPVLKRFFLHNWLVNLTGRPYNFKEVDLLQEHQNFWAKSWDWLSMLTVCIFTLRDTMRTVQKSFKIPALGESHKVPDMSAEIQKLADALRDEQIQEYVPNRPANDPDDSTAVTPVRDLFEEGAKYADGRSAFKKFTKEERRAQNLGLVDAVRDGTDAVDSEGDESEQEEEYEITQEDLEIDDEEPYADTASLLATAEELISSV
;
A
#
# COMPACT_ATOMS: atom_id res chain seq x y z
N MET A 1 13.70 -1.81 0.43
CA MET A 1 13.93 -2.15 1.86
C MET A 1 14.93 -3.28 2.10
N ALA A 2 14.86 -4.42 1.40
CA ALA A 2 15.76 -5.56 1.67
C ALA A 2 17.26 -5.18 1.63
N ALA A 3 17.68 -4.34 0.68
CA ALA A 3 19.03 -3.80 0.60
C ALA A 3 19.43 -2.96 1.83
N HIS A 4 18.50 -2.17 2.36
CA HIS A 4 18.73 -1.33 3.55
C HIS A 4 18.95 -2.19 4.79
N VAL A 5 18.13 -3.24 4.96
CA VAL A 5 18.31 -4.21 6.04
C VAL A 5 19.65 -4.93 5.88
N LYS A 6 19.99 -5.41 4.68
CA LYS A 6 21.26 -6.09 4.40
C LYS A 6 22.47 -5.21 4.76
N ASP A 7 22.47 -3.96 4.32
CA ASP A 7 23.54 -3.01 4.62
C ASP A 7 23.55 -2.62 6.11
N GLY A 8 22.40 -2.49 6.78
CA GLY A 8 22.33 -2.31 8.23
C GLY A 8 22.96 -3.47 8.99
N PHE A 9 22.71 -4.72 8.57
CA PHE A 9 23.37 -5.89 9.15
C PHE A 9 24.89 -5.85 8.95
N ARG A 10 25.38 -5.45 7.78
CA ARG A 10 26.83 -5.23 7.54
C ARG A 10 27.41 -4.23 8.54
N ILE A 11 26.72 -3.12 8.79
CA ILE A 11 27.19 -2.06 9.70
C ILE A 11 27.23 -2.55 11.16
N HIS A 12 26.23 -3.33 11.59
CA HIS A 12 26.00 -3.64 13.01
C HIS A 12 26.36 -5.08 13.44
N CYS A 13 26.80 -5.95 12.51
CA CYS A 13 27.24 -7.31 12.83
C CYS A 13 28.61 -7.36 13.54
N GLY A 14 29.42 -6.29 13.43
CA GLY A 14 30.72 -6.18 14.08
C GLY A 14 31.84 -6.97 13.38
N GLN A 15 31.60 -7.48 12.17
CA GLN A 15 32.61 -8.08 11.30
C GLN A 15 32.70 -7.32 9.97
N ALA A 16 33.84 -7.43 9.29
CA ALA A 16 34.06 -6.76 8.00
C ALA A 16 33.24 -7.36 6.85
N ASP A 17 32.91 -8.65 6.96
CA ASP A 17 32.18 -9.39 5.93
C ASP A 17 30.90 -9.99 6.53
N LEU A 18 29.77 -9.59 5.95
CA LEU A 18 28.45 -10.04 6.38
C LEU A 18 28.24 -11.53 6.12
N ASP A 19 28.76 -12.07 5.02
CA ASP A 19 28.56 -13.47 4.63
C ASP A 19 29.37 -14.41 5.54
N VAL A 20 30.57 -13.99 5.93
CA VAL A 20 31.40 -14.69 6.92
C VAL A 20 30.72 -14.71 8.29
N TRP A 21 30.18 -13.56 8.71
CA TRP A 21 29.42 -13.49 9.95
C TRP A 21 28.17 -14.38 9.89
N ALA A 22 27.37 -14.27 8.82
CA ALA A 22 26.13 -15.03 8.66
C ALA A 22 26.35 -16.55 8.65
N SER A 23 27.50 -17.01 8.13
CA SER A 23 27.86 -18.43 8.10
C SER A 23 28.18 -19.03 9.47
N SER A 24 28.50 -18.18 10.46
CA SER A 24 28.89 -18.60 11.82
C SER A 24 27.94 -18.12 12.92
N ALA A 25 27.02 -17.20 12.59
CA ALA A 25 26.10 -16.57 13.52
C ALA A 25 25.01 -17.54 14.00
N THR A 26 24.73 -17.50 15.31
CA THR A 26 23.60 -18.20 15.90
C THR A 26 22.31 -17.38 15.76
N ARG A 27 21.14 -18.01 15.99
CA ARG A 27 19.86 -17.29 15.99
C ARG A 27 19.86 -16.11 16.98
N ALA A 28 20.49 -16.28 18.14
CA ALA A 28 20.60 -15.20 19.13
C ALA A 28 21.46 -14.03 18.62
N ASP A 29 22.52 -14.32 17.86
CA ASP A 29 23.34 -13.27 17.23
C ASP A 29 22.53 -12.51 16.16
N PHE A 30 21.74 -13.23 15.36
CA PHE A 30 20.84 -12.63 14.39
C PHE A 30 19.82 -11.71 15.05
N ASP A 31 19.12 -12.18 16.09
CA ASP A 31 18.11 -11.39 16.79
C ASP A 31 18.76 -10.16 17.47
N ALA A 32 19.96 -10.30 18.03
CA ALA A 32 20.70 -9.19 18.64
C ALA A 32 21.15 -8.14 17.61
N VAL A 33 21.65 -8.56 16.43
CA VAL A 33 22.01 -7.63 15.36
C VAL A 33 20.77 -6.98 14.76
N ALA A 34 19.70 -7.75 14.54
CA ALA A 34 18.43 -7.22 14.03
C ALA A 34 17.88 -6.12 14.93
N GLU A 35 17.89 -6.32 16.26
CA GLU A 35 17.45 -5.31 17.22
C GLU A 35 18.34 -4.06 17.17
N ARG A 36 19.66 -4.21 17.02
CA ARG A 36 20.57 -3.07 16.83
C ARG A 36 20.27 -2.30 15.55
N VAL A 37 20.11 -3.01 14.44
CA VAL A 37 19.75 -2.45 13.12
C VAL A 37 18.44 -1.68 13.24
N TYR A 38 17.41 -2.30 13.81
CA TYR A 38 16.12 -1.67 14.03
C TYR A 38 16.25 -0.38 14.83
N ARG A 39 16.87 -0.44 16.03
CA ARG A 39 17.04 0.73 16.88
C ARG A 39 17.82 1.86 16.21
N LYS A 40 18.92 1.53 15.52
CA LYS A 40 19.85 2.52 14.96
C LYS A 40 19.43 3.08 13.61
N LEU A 41 18.65 2.36 12.82
CA LEU A 41 18.35 2.77 11.44
C LEU A 41 16.86 2.94 11.15
N PHE A 42 15.96 2.47 12.02
CA PHE A 42 14.52 2.40 11.76
C PHE A 42 13.65 3.06 12.84
N THR A 43 14.24 3.68 13.86
CA THR A 43 13.47 4.31 14.95
C THR A 43 13.57 5.83 14.93
N THR A 44 12.50 6.48 15.41
CA THR A 44 12.48 7.93 15.64
C THR A 44 13.43 8.34 16.78
N GLU A 45 13.67 7.47 17.78
CA GLU A 45 14.53 7.79 18.93
C GLU A 45 15.98 8.12 18.53
N ASP A 46 16.57 7.30 17.66
CA ASP A 46 17.95 7.53 17.21
C ASP A 46 18.03 8.69 16.20
N LEU A 47 16.98 8.89 15.39
CA LEU A 47 16.85 10.06 14.52
C LEU A 47 16.77 11.36 15.32
N ASP A 48 15.97 11.41 16.38
CA ASP A 48 15.86 12.58 17.27
C ASP A 48 17.18 12.85 17.99
N SER A 49 17.89 11.79 18.38
CA SER A 49 19.24 11.89 18.95
C SER A 49 20.23 12.53 17.97
N LEU A 50 20.17 12.20 16.68
CA LEU A 50 20.96 12.85 15.64
C LEU A 50 20.55 14.30 15.42
N ARG A 51 19.25 14.57 15.34
CA ARG A 51 18.70 15.93 15.15
C ARG A 51 18.97 16.87 16.33
N SER A 52 19.21 16.32 17.52
CA SER A 52 19.60 17.10 18.71
C SER A 52 21.03 17.65 18.63
N LYS A 53 21.86 17.14 17.71
CA LYS A 53 23.23 17.63 17.50
C LYS A 53 23.22 19.03 16.89
N PRO A 54 24.27 19.85 17.14
CA PRO A 54 24.42 21.15 16.48
C PRO A 54 24.35 21.03 14.95
N PRO A 55 23.83 22.03 14.22
CA PRO A 55 23.63 21.95 12.77
C PRO A 55 24.87 21.51 11.97
N GLY A 56 26.07 21.96 12.34
CA GLY A 56 27.32 21.57 11.67
C GLY A 56 27.77 20.11 11.92
N LEU A 57 27.15 19.41 12.86
CA LEU A 57 27.43 18.00 13.16
C LEU A 57 26.29 17.06 12.73
N ARG A 58 25.25 17.59 12.09
CA ARG A 58 24.17 16.78 11.54
C ARG A 58 24.62 16.14 10.22
N ASP A 59 24.10 14.95 9.93
CA ASP A 59 24.29 14.28 8.64
C ASP A 59 22.91 14.15 7.99
N ILE A 60 22.58 15.08 7.09
CA ILE A 60 21.25 15.19 6.49
C ILE A 60 20.95 13.95 5.65
N THR A 61 21.95 13.42 4.93
CA THR A 61 21.81 12.20 4.14
C THR A 61 21.44 11.00 5.03
N HIS A 62 22.15 10.84 6.14
CA HIS A 62 21.88 9.76 7.09
C HIS A 62 20.49 9.91 7.73
N GLU A 63 20.12 11.12 8.16
CA GLU A 63 18.79 11.41 8.70
C GLU A 63 17.66 11.10 7.71
N ASN A 64 17.83 11.49 6.44
CA ASN A 64 16.84 11.25 5.39
C ASN A 64 16.63 9.74 5.16
N VAL A 65 17.69 8.94 5.22
CA VAL A 65 17.57 7.49 5.04
C VAL A 65 16.98 6.80 6.25
N MET A 66 17.23 7.29 7.47
CA MET A 66 16.53 6.79 8.66
C MET A 66 15.03 7.05 8.60
N LEU A 67 14.60 8.21 8.08
CA LEU A 67 13.18 8.49 7.82
C LEU A 67 12.61 7.51 6.79
N LEU A 68 13.30 7.32 5.66
CA LEU A 68 12.88 6.38 4.61
C LEU A 68 12.75 4.95 5.16
N ASN A 69 13.71 4.51 5.96
CA ASN A 69 13.73 3.21 6.61
C ASN A 69 12.53 3.04 7.54
N ARG A 70 12.32 3.98 8.46
CA ARG A 70 11.19 3.98 9.40
C ARG A 70 9.86 3.94 8.65
N ASP A 71 9.66 4.85 7.70
CA ASP A 71 8.38 5.00 7.00
C ASP A 71 8.10 3.82 6.08
N GLY A 72 9.14 3.23 5.47
CA GLY A 72 9.01 2.03 4.67
C GLY A 72 8.62 0.78 5.47
N LEU A 73 8.83 0.74 6.79
CA LEU A 73 8.30 -0.35 7.64
C LEU A 73 6.78 -0.33 7.70
N PHE A 74 6.15 0.84 7.70
CA PHE A 74 4.68 0.94 7.69
C PHE A 74 4.11 0.35 6.39
N TYR A 75 4.76 0.60 5.25
CA TYR A 75 4.36 0.02 3.98
C TYR A 75 4.50 -1.52 3.97
N ILE A 76 5.63 -2.05 4.45
CA ILE A 76 5.84 -3.50 4.54
C ILE A 76 4.83 -4.15 5.47
N GLU A 77 4.55 -3.51 6.60
CA GLU A 77 3.54 -3.95 7.55
C GLU A 77 2.15 -4.01 6.90
N PHE A 78 1.80 -2.98 6.15
CA PHE A 78 0.53 -2.89 5.41
C PHE A 78 0.38 -4.03 4.40
N VAL A 79 1.35 -4.21 3.50
CA VAL A 79 1.33 -5.28 2.48
C VAL A 79 1.32 -6.67 3.14
N SER A 80 2.09 -6.85 4.21
CA SER A 80 2.10 -8.10 4.97
C SER A 80 0.75 -8.39 5.62
N ALA A 81 0.10 -7.36 6.17
CA ALA A 81 -1.20 -7.47 6.80
C ALA A 81 -2.31 -7.81 5.78
N ILE A 82 -2.31 -7.17 4.61
CA ILE A 82 -3.20 -7.48 3.49
C ILE A 82 -3.08 -8.94 3.12
N LYS A 83 -1.88 -9.40 2.75
CA LYS A 83 -1.65 -10.80 2.33
C LYS A 83 -2.15 -11.80 3.37
N LYS A 84 -1.90 -11.53 4.66
CA LYS A 84 -2.36 -12.35 5.78
C LYS A 84 -3.87 -12.30 6.05
N GLY A 85 -4.59 -11.33 5.51
CA GLY A 85 -5.99 -11.10 5.86
C GLY A 85 -6.19 -10.42 7.22
N ASP A 86 -5.16 -9.74 7.75
CA ASP A 86 -5.21 -9.14 9.09
C ASP A 86 -5.64 -7.67 9.03
N ILE A 87 -6.95 -7.46 9.04
CA ILE A 87 -7.54 -6.12 9.00
C ILE A 87 -7.18 -5.27 10.23
N GLY A 88 -6.88 -5.88 11.38
CA GLY A 88 -6.50 -5.13 12.58
C GLY A 88 -5.17 -4.40 12.39
N ARG A 89 -4.19 -5.09 11.80
CA ARG A 89 -2.88 -4.49 11.47
C ARG A 89 -3.00 -3.41 10.40
N ILE A 90 -3.86 -3.60 9.39
CA ILE A 90 -4.18 -2.58 8.38
C ILE A 90 -4.72 -1.30 9.05
N VAL A 91 -5.71 -1.43 9.94
CA VAL A 91 -6.31 -0.29 10.66
C VAL A 91 -5.26 0.46 11.50
N ASN A 92 -4.31 -0.25 12.11
CA ASN A 92 -3.21 0.38 12.85
C ASN A 92 -2.31 1.21 11.92
N VAL A 93 -1.91 0.67 10.77
CA VAL A 93 -1.10 1.42 9.79
C VAL A 93 -1.87 2.62 9.23
N LEU A 94 -3.15 2.46 8.89
CA LEU A 94 -3.99 3.57 8.44
C LEU A 94 -4.09 4.68 9.48
N SER A 95 -4.07 4.36 10.77
CA SER A 95 -4.04 5.36 11.84
C SER A 95 -2.75 6.18 11.83
N VAL A 96 -1.61 5.55 11.54
CA VAL A 96 -0.31 6.22 11.38
C VAL A 96 -0.31 7.10 10.11
N TRP A 97 -0.74 6.55 8.98
CA TRP A 97 -0.82 7.29 7.71
C TRP A 97 -1.80 8.46 7.77
N MET A 98 -2.92 8.31 8.47
CA MET A 98 -3.84 9.42 8.73
C MET A 98 -3.10 10.60 9.36
N VAL A 99 -2.25 10.36 10.37
CA VAL A 99 -1.42 11.42 10.97
C VAL A 99 -0.44 11.98 9.96
N MET A 100 0.32 11.13 9.27
CA MET A 100 1.32 11.58 8.28
C MET A 100 0.72 12.45 7.17
N MET A 101 -0.47 12.09 6.67
CA MET A 101 -1.21 12.80 5.64
C MET A 101 -1.82 14.14 6.11
N ARG A 102 -1.70 14.48 7.41
CA ARG A 102 -2.02 15.82 7.93
C ARG A 102 -0.86 16.82 7.82
N SER A 103 0.34 16.37 7.43
CA SER A 103 1.46 17.27 7.14
C SER A 103 1.08 18.26 6.00
N ARG A 104 1.72 19.43 5.98
CA ARG A 104 1.44 20.47 4.97
C ARG A 104 1.76 19.96 3.56
N LYS A 105 0.98 20.34 2.55
CA LYS A 105 1.23 19.95 1.15
C LYS A 105 1.35 18.43 0.96
N THR A 106 0.46 17.68 1.61
CA THR A 106 0.31 16.24 1.42
C THR A 106 -1.12 15.94 0.99
N MET A 107 -1.82 15.02 1.67
CA MET A 107 -3.07 14.40 1.25
C MET A 107 -4.17 14.58 2.31
N PRO A 108 -4.57 15.83 2.64
CA PRO A 108 -5.48 16.10 3.75
C PRO A 108 -6.88 15.49 3.54
N LYS A 109 -7.35 15.37 2.29
CA LYS A 109 -8.64 14.72 1.96
C LYS A 109 -8.64 13.23 2.32
N TYR A 110 -7.55 12.53 2.02
CA TYR A 110 -7.38 11.12 2.40
C TYR A 110 -7.29 10.97 3.93
N ALA A 111 -6.58 11.88 4.60
CA ALA A 111 -6.54 11.90 6.07
C ALA A 111 -7.94 12.11 6.69
N ASP A 112 -8.77 12.97 6.09
CA ASP A 112 -10.16 13.17 6.50
C ASP A 112 -11.00 11.89 6.28
N ALA A 113 -10.91 11.27 5.12
CA ALA A 113 -11.61 10.02 4.80
C ALA A 113 -11.23 8.87 5.75
N ILE A 114 -9.94 8.68 6.02
CA ILE A 114 -9.46 7.66 6.98
C ILE A 114 -9.97 7.99 8.38
N PHE A 115 -9.85 9.24 8.82
CA PHE A 115 -10.30 9.64 10.15
C PHE A 115 -11.82 9.44 10.35
N GLU A 116 -12.63 9.82 9.37
CA GLU A 116 -14.08 9.62 9.37
C GLU A 116 -14.43 8.13 9.44
N THR A 117 -13.74 7.31 8.63
CA THR A 117 -13.92 5.86 8.57
C THR A 117 -13.57 5.20 9.91
N LEU A 118 -12.39 5.49 10.47
CA LEU A 118 -11.95 4.94 11.75
C LEU A 118 -12.89 5.36 12.90
N ARG A 119 -13.32 6.61 12.92
CA ARG A 119 -14.30 7.12 13.90
C ARG A 119 -15.65 6.42 13.79
N ARG A 120 -16.11 6.08 12.59
CA ARG A 120 -17.36 5.33 12.39
C ARG A 120 -17.23 3.90 12.88
N ILE A 121 -16.15 3.23 12.51
CA ILE A 121 -15.82 1.87 12.94
C ILE A 121 -15.80 1.75 14.48
N ASP A 122 -15.29 2.77 15.17
CA ASP A 122 -15.26 2.81 16.64
C ASP A 122 -16.66 2.88 17.27
N ARG A 123 -17.62 3.49 16.57
CA ARG A 123 -19.01 3.67 17.05
C ARG A 123 -19.96 2.57 16.62
N TYR A 124 -19.57 1.72 15.69
CA TYR A 124 -20.41 0.62 15.22
C TYR A 124 -20.67 -0.39 16.33
N ASP A 125 -21.86 -0.98 16.31
CA ASP A 125 -22.15 -2.19 17.08
C ASP A 125 -21.11 -3.27 16.74
N PRO A 126 -20.64 -4.10 17.71
CA PRO A 126 -19.61 -5.10 17.45
C PRO A 126 -19.90 -6.03 16.27
N VAL A 127 -21.17 -6.36 16.00
CA VAL A 127 -21.55 -7.22 14.86
C VAL A 127 -21.33 -6.47 13.54
N LEU A 128 -21.80 -5.22 13.46
CA LEU A 128 -21.63 -4.38 12.28
C LEU A 128 -20.15 -4.05 12.03
N LYS A 129 -19.40 -3.74 13.10
CA LYS A 129 -17.95 -3.52 13.04
C LYS A 129 -17.23 -4.72 12.44
N ARG A 130 -17.55 -5.92 12.95
CA ARG A 130 -16.97 -7.16 12.44
C ARG A 130 -17.31 -7.35 10.97
N PHE A 131 -18.59 -7.23 10.60
CA PHE A 131 -19.03 -7.37 9.22
C PHE A 131 -18.31 -6.39 8.30
N PHE A 132 -18.30 -5.09 8.64
CA PHE A 132 -17.66 -4.05 7.84
C PHE A 132 -16.16 -4.33 7.61
N LEU A 133 -15.42 -4.65 8.69
CA LEU A 133 -13.98 -4.93 8.60
C LEU A 133 -13.65 -6.21 7.82
N HIS A 134 -14.52 -7.23 7.87
CA HIS A 134 -14.30 -8.47 7.10
C HIS A 134 -14.60 -8.31 5.61
N ASN A 135 -15.24 -7.21 5.19
CA ASN A 135 -15.53 -6.93 3.78
C ASN A 135 -14.47 -6.03 3.12
N TRP A 136 -13.34 -5.76 3.76
CA TRP A 136 -12.24 -4.99 3.16
C TRP A 136 -11.25 -5.86 2.40
N LEU A 137 -11.13 -7.12 2.82
CA LEU A 137 -10.21 -8.09 2.23
C LEU A 137 -10.98 -9.30 1.75
N VAL A 138 -10.53 -9.87 0.63
CA VAL A 138 -11.11 -11.06 0.02
C VAL A 138 -10.02 -12.06 -0.31
N ASN A 139 -10.34 -13.34 -0.17
CA ASN A 139 -9.47 -14.44 -0.60
C ASN A 139 -10.29 -15.46 -1.36
N LEU A 140 -10.31 -15.33 -2.69
CA LEU A 140 -11.07 -16.22 -3.58
C LEU A 140 -10.45 -17.62 -3.68
N THR A 141 -9.14 -17.73 -3.41
CA THR A 141 -8.39 -18.99 -3.54
C THR A 141 -8.50 -19.88 -2.31
N GLY A 142 -8.81 -19.30 -1.15
CA GLY A 142 -8.77 -19.97 0.15
C GLY A 142 -7.35 -20.31 0.66
N ARG A 143 -6.29 -19.93 -0.07
CA ARG A 143 -4.91 -20.22 0.32
C ARG A 143 -4.41 -19.23 1.38
N PRO A 144 -3.61 -19.67 2.37
CA PRO A 144 -2.95 -18.75 3.29
C PRO A 144 -2.12 -17.71 2.53
N TYR A 145 -2.07 -16.47 3.04
CA TYR A 145 -1.29 -15.35 2.47
C TYR A 145 -1.76 -14.80 1.09
N ASN A 146 -2.93 -15.21 0.62
CA ASN A 146 -3.53 -14.78 -0.66
C ASN A 146 -4.76 -13.88 -0.49
N PHE A 147 -4.86 -13.15 0.61
CA PHE A 147 -5.88 -12.10 0.71
C PHE A 147 -5.49 -10.89 -0.14
N LYS A 148 -6.49 -10.26 -0.75
CA LYS A 148 -6.40 -9.04 -1.55
C LYS A 148 -7.42 -8.01 -1.05
N GLU A 149 -7.19 -6.76 -1.39
CA GLU A 149 -8.13 -5.67 -1.23
C GLU A 149 -9.40 -5.97 -2.05
N VAL A 150 -10.57 -5.79 -1.44
CA VAL A 150 -11.85 -5.93 -2.17
C VAL A 150 -11.97 -4.90 -3.28
N ASP A 151 -11.40 -3.71 -3.08
CA ASP A 151 -11.36 -2.66 -4.09
C ASP A 151 -10.59 -3.09 -5.34
N LEU A 152 -9.42 -3.71 -5.18
CA LEU A 152 -8.65 -4.29 -6.28
C LEU A 152 -9.47 -5.37 -7.04
N LEU A 153 -10.23 -6.20 -6.32
CA LEU A 153 -11.15 -7.13 -6.97
C LEU A 153 -12.24 -6.41 -7.77
N GLN A 154 -12.78 -5.31 -7.23
CA GLN A 154 -13.79 -4.49 -7.89
C GLN A 154 -13.22 -3.81 -9.15
N GLU A 155 -12.01 -3.26 -9.10
CA GLU A 155 -11.30 -2.70 -10.24
C GLU A 155 -11.11 -3.74 -11.34
N HIS A 156 -10.68 -4.96 -10.97
CA HIS A 156 -10.62 -6.05 -11.92
C HIS A 156 -11.99 -6.41 -12.49
N GLN A 157 -13.10 -6.32 -11.75
CA GLN A 157 -14.42 -6.54 -12.37
C GLN A 157 -14.84 -5.39 -13.30
N ASN A 158 -14.53 -4.16 -12.90
CA ASN A 158 -14.84 -2.96 -13.67
C ASN A 158 -14.09 -2.94 -15.02
N PHE A 159 -12.85 -3.43 -15.05
CA PHE A 159 -12.08 -3.57 -16.30
C PHE A 159 -12.82 -4.38 -17.37
N TRP A 160 -13.58 -5.41 -16.97
CA TRP A 160 -14.32 -6.24 -17.90
C TRP A 160 -15.63 -5.59 -18.38
N ALA A 161 -16.11 -4.60 -17.65
CA ALA A 161 -17.41 -3.99 -17.88
C ALA A 161 -17.38 -3.09 -19.12
N LYS A 162 -17.90 -3.59 -20.25
CA LYS A 162 -18.12 -2.78 -21.46
C LYS A 162 -19.25 -1.74 -21.29
N SER A 163 -20.23 -2.02 -20.41
CA SER A 163 -21.34 -1.11 -20.06
C SER A 163 -21.99 -1.49 -18.72
N TRP A 164 -22.76 -0.58 -18.12
CA TRP A 164 -23.51 -0.82 -16.87
C TRP A 164 -24.56 -1.94 -16.99
N ASP A 165 -25.26 -2.02 -18.12
CA ASP A 165 -26.22 -3.10 -18.40
C ASP A 165 -25.52 -4.46 -18.49
N TRP A 166 -24.35 -4.48 -19.14
CA TRP A 166 -23.51 -5.68 -19.25
C TRP A 166 -22.96 -6.12 -17.89
N LEU A 167 -22.49 -5.17 -17.07
CA LEU A 167 -22.05 -5.43 -15.70
C LEU A 167 -23.18 -6.06 -14.86
N SER A 168 -24.39 -5.50 -14.92
CA SER A 168 -25.54 -6.00 -14.14
C SER A 168 -25.92 -7.45 -14.49
N MET A 169 -25.76 -7.84 -15.77
CA MET A 169 -26.13 -9.17 -16.26
C MET A 169 -25.02 -10.21 -16.04
N LEU A 170 -23.75 -9.85 -16.25
CA LEU A 170 -22.64 -10.80 -16.16
C LEU A 170 -22.07 -10.97 -14.75
N THR A 171 -22.09 -9.94 -13.90
CA THR A 171 -21.46 -10.01 -12.57
C THR A 171 -22.03 -11.12 -11.70
N VAL A 172 -23.34 -11.40 -11.81
CA VAL A 172 -24.00 -12.48 -11.06
C VAL A 172 -23.50 -13.87 -11.47
N CYS A 173 -23.07 -14.02 -12.73
CA CYS A 173 -22.64 -15.29 -13.31
C CYS A 173 -21.13 -15.34 -13.60
N ILE A 174 -20.35 -14.33 -13.18
CA ILE A 174 -18.97 -14.15 -13.62
C ILE A 174 -18.09 -15.33 -13.25
N PHE A 175 -18.28 -15.89 -12.05
CA PHE A 175 -17.56 -17.09 -11.60
C PHE A 175 -17.89 -18.31 -12.48
N THR A 176 -19.17 -18.53 -12.78
CA THR A 176 -19.61 -19.66 -13.62
C THR A 176 -19.14 -19.52 -15.06
N LEU A 177 -19.16 -18.30 -15.61
CA LEU A 177 -18.63 -18.01 -16.94
C LEU A 177 -17.12 -18.25 -17.00
N ARG A 178 -16.37 -17.79 -15.99
CA ARG A 178 -14.94 -18.03 -15.85
C ARG A 178 -14.62 -19.53 -15.78
N ASP A 179 -15.34 -20.29 -14.97
CA ASP A 179 -15.14 -21.75 -14.86
C ASP A 179 -15.48 -22.47 -16.17
N THR A 180 -16.52 -22.02 -16.87
CA THR A 180 -16.89 -22.56 -18.19
C THR A 180 -15.79 -22.28 -19.22
N MET A 181 -15.26 -21.04 -19.26
CA MET A 181 -14.16 -20.67 -20.14
C MET A 181 -12.90 -21.48 -19.86
N ARG A 182 -12.51 -21.64 -18.58
CA ARG A 182 -11.38 -22.49 -18.17
C ARG A 182 -11.58 -23.95 -18.60
N THR A 183 -12.80 -24.47 -18.46
CA THR A 183 -13.15 -25.83 -18.89
C THR A 183 -13.00 -26.00 -20.40
N VAL A 184 -13.46 -25.02 -21.19
CA VAL A 184 -13.32 -25.01 -22.65
C VAL A 184 -11.84 -24.92 -23.03
N GLN A 185 -11.08 -23.98 -22.48
CA GLN A 185 -9.65 -23.82 -22.75
C GLN A 185 -8.87 -25.11 -22.47
N LYS A 186 -9.11 -25.75 -21.31
CA LYS A 186 -8.51 -27.03 -20.94
C LYS A 186 -8.89 -28.16 -21.89
N SER A 187 -10.16 -28.20 -22.33
CA SER A 187 -10.68 -29.23 -23.23
C SER A 187 -10.09 -29.12 -24.65
N PHE A 188 -9.94 -27.88 -25.14
CA PHE A 188 -9.38 -27.62 -26.47
C PHE A 188 -7.85 -27.50 -26.49
N LYS A 189 -7.17 -27.67 -25.34
CA LYS A 189 -5.72 -27.51 -25.19
C LYS A 189 -5.22 -26.18 -25.77
N ILE A 190 -6.05 -25.15 -25.68
CA ILE A 190 -5.64 -23.78 -26.01
C ILE A 190 -4.51 -23.47 -25.02
N PRO A 191 -3.33 -23.03 -25.48
CA PRO A 191 -2.24 -22.74 -24.58
C PRO A 191 -2.71 -21.70 -23.57
N ALA A 192 -2.85 -22.09 -22.30
CA ALA A 192 -2.88 -21.11 -21.23
C ALA A 192 -1.51 -20.41 -21.29
N LEU A 193 -1.49 -19.14 -21.70
CA LEU A 193 -0.29 -18.33 -21.63
C LEU A 193 0.13 -18.28 -20.16
N GLY A 194 1.31 -18.86 -19.88
CA GLY A 194 2.02 -18.93 -18.60
C GLY A 194 1.20 -18.75 -17.32
N GLU A 195 0.71 -19.84 -16.73
CA GLU A 195 0.06 -19.88 -15.39
C GLU A 195 1.03 -19.60 -14.22
N SER A 196 2.17 -18.98 -14.50
CA SER A 196 3.25 -18.82 -13.53
C SER A 196 4.10 -17.65 -13.96
N HIS A 197 3.74 -16.43 -13.53
CA HIS A 197 4.77 -15.41 -13.46
C HIS A 197 5.71 -15.83 -12.35
N LYS A 198 6.88 -16.32 -12.76
CA LYS A 198 7.95 -16.54 -11.81
C LYS A 198 8.31 -15.16 -11.26
N VAL A 199 8.02 -14.92 -9.98
CA VAL A 199 8.46 -13.70 -9.28
C VAL A 199 9.92 -13.45 -9.69
N PRO A 200 10.22 -12.30 -10.32
CA PRO A 200 11.57 -12.02 -10.80
C PRO A 200 12.57 -12.15 -9.66
N ASP A 201 13.71 -12.78 -9.94
CA ASP A 201 14.77 -12.85 -8.95
C ASP A 201 15.43 -11.47 -8.80
N MET A 202 15.01 -10.73 -7.78
CA MET A 202 15.52 -9.40 -7.47
C MET A 202 16.88 -9.41 -6.75
N SER A 203 17.52 -10.58 -6.56
CA SER A 203 18.77 -10.68 -5.78
C SER A 203 19.89 -9.78 -6.32
N ALA A 204 20.02 -9.69 -7.65
CA ALA A 204 21.03 -8.84 -8.29
C ALA A 204 20.77 -7.34 -8.05
N GLU A 205 19.50 -6.92 -8.08
CA GLU A 205 19.11 -5.53 -7.83
C GLU A 205 19.28 -5.16 -6.37
N ILE A 206 18.87 -6.04 -5.46
CA ILE A 206 19.09 -5.89 -4.02
C ILE A 206 20.58 -5.75 -3.73
N GLN A 207 21.42 -6.56 -4.37
CA GLN A 207 22.87 -6.48 -4.20
C GLN A 207 23.43 -5.17 -4.72
N LYS A 208 23.03 -4.74 -5.93
CA LYS A 208 23.45 -3.46 -6.51
C LYS A 208 23.08 -2.27 -5.61
N LEU A 209 21.87 -2.28 -5.04
CA LEU A 209 21.43 -1.26 -4.09
C LEU A 209 22.23 -1.32 -2.78
N ALA A 210 22.50 -2.52 -2.25
CA ALA A 210 23.30 -2.68 -1.04
C ALA A 210 24.75 -2.20 -1.23
N ASP A 211 25.34 -2.46 -2.40
CA ASP A 211 26.67 -1.97 -2.76
C ASP A 211 26.67 -0.44 -2.86
N ALA A 212 25.67 0.17 -3.49
CA ALA A 212 25.54 1.62 -3.54
C ALA A 212 25.39 2.27 -2.14
N LEU A 213 24.58 1.65 -1.26
CA LEU A 213 24.42 2.12 0.13
C LEU A 213 25.73 2.07 0.92
N ARG A 214 26.53 1.01 0.72
CA ARG A 214 27.85 0.84 1.32
C ARG A 214 28.84 1.87 0.78
N ASP A 215 28.96 1.97 -0.54
CA ASP A 215 29.98 2.77 -1.20
C ASP A 215 29.80 4.28 -0.92
N GLU A 216 28.55 4.74 -0.84
CA GLU A 216 28.18 6.12 -0.48
C GLU A 216 28.03 6.34 1.04
N GLN A 217 28.22 5.27 1.84
CA GLN A 217 28.08 5.26 3.30
C GLN A 217 26.77 5.89 3.80
N ILE A 218 25.66 5.63 3.12
CA ILE A 218 24.39 6.36 3.33
C ILE A 218 23.75 6.05 4.69
N GLN A 219 23.86 4.80 5.15
CA GLN A 219 23.34 4.36 6.44
C GLN A 219 24.34 4.48 7.59
N GLU A 220 25.49 5.11 7.36
CA GLU A 220 26.50 5.40 8.39
C GLU A 220 26.55 6.91 8.65
N TYR A 221 26.74 7.28 9.92
CA TYR A 221 26.96 8.68 10.27
C TYR A 221 28.34 9.13 9.80
N VAL A 222 28.37 10.11 8.89
CA VAL A 222 29.62 10.71 8.38
C VAL A 222 29.71 12.16 8.86
N PRO A 223 30.72 12.51 9.69
CA PRO A 223 30.89 13.88 10.15
C PRO A 223 31.30 14.79 8.99
N ASN A 224 30.69 15.99 8.92
CA ASN A 224 30.97 17.01 7.90
C ASN A 224 30.84 16.50 6.45
N ARG A 225 29.81 15.67 6.17
CA ARG A 225 29.52 15.20 4.82
C ARG A 225 29.38 16.42 3.86
N PRO A 226 30.06 16.43 2.69
CA PRO A 226 30.01 17.54 1.74
C PRO A 226 28.59 17.92 1.32
N ALA A 227 27.72 16.91 1.17
CA ALA A 227 26.30 17.07 0.88
C ALA A 227 25.49 17.86 1.94
N ASN A 228 26.06 18.24 3.09
CA ASN A 228 25.41 19.12 4.05
C ASN A 228 25.69 20.61 3.81
N ASP A 229 26.68 20.95 2.97
CA ASP A 229 27.03 22.34 2.68
C ASP A 229 26.00 22.94 1.70
N PRO A 230 25.21 23.94 2.10
CA PRO A 230 24.21 24.54 1.23
C PRO A 230 24.79 25.24 0.00
N ASP A 231 26.09 25.56 0.00
CA ASP A 231 26.79 26.17 -1.13
C ASP A 231 27.35 25.14 -2.13
N ASP A 232 27.29 23.84 -1.81
CA ASP A 232 27.70 22.74 -2.68
C ASP A 232 26.59 22.39 -3.68
N SER A 233 26.94 22.13 -4.94
CA SER A 233 25.98 21.67 -5.95
C SER A 233 25.43 20.26 -5.67
N THR A 234 26.06 19.52 -4.76
CA THR A 234 25.64 18.20 -4.28
C THR A 234 24.86 18.25 -2.95
N ALA A 235 24.49 19.45 -2.49
CA ALA A 235 23.74 19.64 -1.26
C ALA A 235 22.43 18.84 -1.22
N VAL A 236 22.26 18.03 -0.17
CA VAL A 236 21.06 17.23 0.05
C VAL A 236 20.06 18.06 0.86
N THR A 237 18.83 18.16 0.34
CA THR A 237 17.74 18.83 1.05
C THR A 237 17.22 17.95 2.19
N PRO A 238 17.04 18.49 3.40
CA PRO A 238 16.38 17.75 4.48
C PRO A 238 14.96 17.33 4.10
N VAL A 239 14.68 16.03 4.24
CA VAL A 239 13.35 15.48 4.04
C VAL A 239 12.49 15.79 5.26
N ARG A 240 11.22 16.12 5.01
CA ARG A 240 10.24 16.42 6.05
C ARG A 240 9.84 15.13 6.77
N ASP A 241 9.80 15.19 8.09
CA ASP A 241 9.18 14.12 8.87
C ASP A 241 7.67 14.31 8.88
N LEU A 242 6.98 13.57 8.00
CA LEU A 242 5.54 13.67 7.84
C LEU A 242 4.79 13.28 9.12
N PHE A 243 5.32 12.32 9.88
CA PHE A 243 4.71 11.88 11.13
C PHE A 243 4.80 12.98 12.20
N GLU A 244 5.97 13.58 12.37
CA GLU A 244 6.17 14.69 13.31
C GLU A 244 5.34 15.93 12.94
N GLU A 245 5.38 16.35 11.67
CA GLU A 245 4.60 17.49 11.18
C GLU A 245 3.09 17.25 11.29
N GLY A 246 2.65 16.03 10.94
CA GLY A 246 1.27 15.60 11.03
C GLY A 246 0.75 15.55 12.45
N ALA A 247 1.57 15.09 13.41
CA ALA A 247 1.20 15.10 14.82
C ALA A 247 0.95 16.52 15.35
N LYS A 248 1.77 17.50 14.94
CA LYS A 248 1.58 18.92 15.31
C LYS A 248 0.27 19.51 14.77
N TYR A 249 -0.31 18.96 13.69
CA TYR A 249 -1.58 19.42 13.16
C TYR A 249 -2.73 19.20 14.14
N ALA A 250 -2.75 18.06 14.84
CA ALA A 250 -3.84 17.69 15.75
C ALA A 250 -4.04 18.72 16.88
N ASP A 251 -2.95 19.33 17.33
CA ASP A 251 -2.96 20.38 18.37
C ASP A 251 -3.16 21.81 17.81
N GLY A 252 -3.27 21.94 16.49
CA GLY A 252 -3.39 23.21 15.80
C GLY A 252 -4.82 23.78 15.79
N ARG A 253 -4.96 25.11 15.89
CA ARG A 253 -6.25 25.81 15.76
C ARG A 253 -7.02 25.46 14.48
N SER A 254 -6.30 25.14 13.40
CA SER A 254 -6.87 24.75 12.11
C SER A 254 -7.63 23.42 12.18
N ALA A 255 -7.16 22.46 12.99
CA ALA A 255 -7.83 21.18 13.17
C ALA A 255 -9.19 21.38 13.86
N PHE A 256 -9.21 22.17 14.94
CA PHE A 256 -10.46 22.51 15.65
C PHE A 256 -11.44 23.30 14.78
N LYS A 257 -10.95 24.22 13.93
CA LYS A 257 -11.83 25.01 13.04
C LYS A 257 -12.49 24.16 11.96
N LYS A 258 -11.81 23.13 11.45
CA LYS A 258 -12.32 22.21 10.43
C LYS A 258 -13.11 21.04 11.01
N PHE A 259 -13.16 20.91 12.32
CA PHE A 259 -13.92 19.84 12.96
C PHE A 259 -15.42 20.03 12.71
N THR A 260 -15.97 19.17 11.85
CA THR A 260 -17.41 19.10 11.62
C THR A 260 -18.00 18.00 12.50
N LYS A 261 -19.11 18.32 13.16
CA LYS A 261 -19.86 17.31 13.93
C LYS A 261 -20.58 16.41 12.93
N GLU A 262 -20.26 15.12 12.93
CA GLU A 262 -21.01 14.13 12.15
C GLU A 262 -22.45 14.04 12.68
N GLU A 263 -23.41 14.47 11.86
CA GLU A 263 -24.85 14.40 12.14
C GLU A 263 -25.51 13.16 11.50
N ARG A 264 -24.84 12.52 10.52
CA ARG A 264 -25.33 11.31 9.88
C ARG A 264 -25.40 10.17 10.89
N ARG A 265 -26.57 9.55 11.02
CA ARG A 265 -26.82 8.39 11.87
C ARG A 265 -27.28 7.23 11.00
N ALA A 266 -26.56 6.11 11.07
CA ALA A 266 -27.03 4.87 10.47
C ALA A 266 -28.32 4.44 11.18
N GLN A 267 -29.42 4.37 10.44
CA GLN A 267 -30.69 3.79 10.91
C GLN A 267 -30.87 2.43 10.23
N ASN A 268 -31.11 1.40 11.03
CA ASN A 268 -31.54 0.11 10.52
C ASN A 268 -33.04 0.19 10.21
N LEU A 269 -33.39 0.25 8.92
CA LEU A 269 -34.78 0.32 8.46
C LEU A 269 -35.43 -1.08 8.34
N GLY A 270 -34.73 -2.15 8.72
CA GLY A 270 -35.19 -3.53 8.57
C GLY A 270 -35.09 -4.03 7.12
N LEU A 271 -35.83 -5.10 6.82
CA LEU A 271 -36.08 -5.51 5.43
C LEU A 271 -37.00 -4.48 4.78
N VAL A 272 -36.42 -3.60 3.97
CA VAL A 272 -37.19 -2.72 3.11
C VAL A 272 -37.59 -3.56 1.90
N ASP A 273 -38.89 -3.80 1.74
CA ASP A 273 -39.39 -4.39 0.50
C ASP A 273 -38.94 -3.51 -0.67
N ALA A 274 -38.42 -4.13 -1.73
CA ALA A 274 -37.97 -3.41 -2.91
C ALA A 274 -39.17 -2.73 -3.59
N VAL A 275 -39.50 -1.51 -3.15
CA VAL A 275 -40.45 -0.65 -3.82
C VAL A 275 -39.77 -0.23 -5.14
N ARG A 276 -40.19 -0.87 -6.24
CA ARG A 276 -39.99 -0.34 -7.60
C ARG A 276 -40.84 0.93 -7.73
N ASP A 277 -40.40 2.04 -7.15
CA ASP A 277 -40.88 3.34 -7.60
C ASP A 277 -39.72 4.02 -8.31
N GLY A 278 -39.83 4.03 -9.64
CA GLY A 278 -38.95 4.83 -10.46
C GLY A 278 -39.44 6.26 -10.41
N THR A 279 -38.77 7.10 -9.63
CA THR A 279 -38.78 8.56 -9.81
C THR A 279 -37.65 9.21 -9.00
N ASP A 280 -36.86 9.96 -9.76
CA ASP A 280 -36.08 11.14 -9.38
C ASP A 280 -34.91 10.94 -8.42
N ALA A 281 -33.77 10.58 -9.01
CA ALA A 281 -32.46 10.95 -8.50
C ALA A 281 -32.44 12.47 -8.26
N VAL A 282 -32.40 12.85 -6.99
CA VAL A 282 -32.20 14.25 -6.60
C VAL A 282 -30.75 14.58 -6.92
N ASP A 283 -30.55 15.42 -7.94
CA ASP A 283 -29.29 16.09 -8.22
C ASP A 283 -28.80 16.79 -6.95
N SER A 284 -27.72 16.27 -6.39
CA SER A 284 -26.95 16.97 -5.38
C SER A 284 -25.98 17.91 -6.11
N GLU A 285 -26.46 19.10 -6.48
CA GLU A 285 -25.59 20.20 -6.89
C GLU A 285 -24.59 20.49 -5.75
N GLY A 286 -23.31 20.21 -6.01
CA GLY A 286 -22.24 20.31 -5.04
C GLY A 286 -20.87 20.54 -5.68
N ASP A 287 -20.73 21.69 -6.33
CA ASP A 287 -19.49 22.46 -6.55
C ASP A 287 -18.24 21.66 -7.00
N GLU A 288 -18.23 21.36 -8.31
CA GLU A 288 -17.08 20.83 -9.03
C GLU A 288 -16.04 21.92 -9.31
N SER A 289 -14.90 21.81 -8.64
CA SER A 289 -13.62 22.06 -9.31
C SER A 289 -12.67 20.93 -8.91
N GLU A 290 -13.02 19.72 -9.34
CA GLU A 290 -12.06 18.64 -9.42
C GLU A 290 -11.10 19.02 -10.54
N GLN A 291 -9.87 19.37 -10.18
CA GLN A 291 -8.78 19.21 -11.14
C GLN A 291 -8.70 17.71 -11.36
N GLU A 292 -9.24 17.24 -12.49
CA GLU A 292 -8.93 15.94 -13.06
C GLU A 292 -7.40 15.86 -13.17
N GLU A 293 -6.76 15.30 -12.15
CA GLU A 293 -5.42 14.77 -12.32
C GLU A 293 -5.62 13.55 -13.23
N GLU A 294 -5.19 13.70 -14.49
CA GLU A 294 -5.13 12.64 -15.48
C GLU A 294 -4.33 11.48 -14.89
N TYR A 295 -5.02 10.51 -14.29
CA TYR A 295 -4.41 9.31 -13.74
C TYR A 295 -3.93 8.46 -14.91
N GLU A 296 -2.64 8.51 -15.20
CA GLU A 296 -2.00 7.59 -16.13
C GLU A 296 -1.98 6.20 -15.49
N ILE A 297 -2.74 5.29 -16.09
CA ILE A 297 -2.73 3.86 -15.76
C ILE A 297 -1.28 3.37 -15.80
N THR A 298 -0.75 2.95 -14.66
CA THR A 298 0.62 2.47 -14.53
C THR A 298 0.71 0.98 -14.88
N GLN A 299 1.93 0.50 -15.13
CA GLN A 299 2.16 -0.92 -15.40
C GLN A 299 1.77 -1.82 -14.22
N GLU A 300 1.81 -1.29 -12.99
CA GLU A 300 1.39 -1.95 -11.74
C GLU A 300 -0.15 -2.09 -11.67
N ASP A 301 -0.90 -1.08 -12.14
CA ASP A 301 -2.37 -1.15 -12.30
C ASP A 301 -2.80 -2.16 -13.39
N LEU A 302 -1.89 -2.45 -14.32
CA LEU A 302 -2.04 -3.42 -15.40
C LEU A 302 -1.44 -4.78 -15.05
N GLU A 303 -0.88 -4.97 -13.86
CA GLU A 303 -0.38 -6.28 -13.41
C GLU A 303 -1.58 -7.21 -13.15
N ILE A 304 -1.92 -7.96 -14.20
CA ILE A 304 -2.84 -9.08 -14.14
C ILE A 304 -2.16 -10.19 -13.35
N ASP A 305 -2.84 -10.67 -12.29
CA ASP A 305 -2.31 -11.68 -11.38
C ASP A 305 -2.17 -13.08 -12.02
N ASP A 306 -1.22 -13.85 -11.51
CA ASP A 306 -0.68 -15.12 -12.03
C ASP A 306 -1.70 -16.26 -12.16
N GLU A 307 -2.88 -16.12 -11.55
CA GLU A 307 -3.96 -17.11 -11.61
C GLU A 307 -5.08 -16.74 -12.60
N GLU A 308 -4.89 -15.67 -13.39
CA GLU A 308 -5.87 -15.12 -14.32
C GLU A 308 -5.26 -14.84 -15.72
N PRO A 309 -5.11 -15.86 -16.61
CA PRO A 309 -4.48 -15.69 -17.92
C PRO A 309 -5.42 -14.96 -18.89
N TYR A 310 -5.23 -13.65 -19.07
CA TYR A 310 -6.17 -12.80 -19.83
C TYR A 310 -5.61 -12.00 -20.99
N ALA A 311 -4.39 -12.29 -21.44
CA ALA A 311 -3.80 -11.55 -22.57
C ALA A 311 -4.52 -11.75 -23.93
N ASP A 312 -5.39 -12.75 -24.08
CA ASP A 312 -6.05 -13.09 -25.37
C ASP A 312 -7.59 -13.04 -25.32
N THR A 313 -8.14 -12.36 -24.32
CA THR A 313 -9.60 -12.26 -24.09
C THR A 313 -10.31 -11.42 -25.13
N ALA A 314 -9.63 -10.47 -25.77
CA ALA A 314 -10.16 -9.72 -26.89
C ALA A 314 -10.52 -10.63 -28.08
N SER A 315 -9.70 -11.65 -28.35
CA SER A 315 -9.91 -12.65 -29.40
C SER A 315 -11.06 -13.62 -29.06
N LEU A 316 -11.15 -14.03 -27.78
CA LEU A 316 -12.24 -14.87 -27.27
C LEU A 316 -13.59 -14.15 -27.17
N LEU A 317 -13.60 -12.85 -26.83
CA LEU A 317 -14.80 -12.02 -26.81
C LEU A 317 -15.30 -11.71 -28.22
N ALA A 318 -14.40 -11.45 -29.17
CA ALA A 318 -14.76 -11.26 -30.57
C ALA A 318 -15.39 -12.53 -31.18
N THR A 319 -14.85 -13.72 -30.87
CA THR A 319 -15.42 -15.00 -31.30
C THR A 319 -16.76 -15.32 -30.62
N ALA A 320 -16.94 -14.94 -29.35
CA ALA A 320 -18.23 -15.07 -28.66
C ALA A 320 -19.29 -14.10 -29.22
N GLU A 321 -18.91 -12.87 -29.59
CA GLU A 321 -19.80 -11.90 -30.25
C GLU A 321 -20.21 -12.36 -31.67
N GLU A 322 -19.31 -12.98 -32.44
CA GLU A 322 -19.64 -13.64 -33.72
C GLU A 322 -20.61 -14.82 -33.54
N LEU A 323 -20.47 -15.58 -32.45
CA LEU A 323 -21.37 -16.70 -32.15
C LEU A 323 -22.75 -16.25 -31.68
N ILE A 324 -22.84 -15.13 -30.96
CA ILE A 324 -24.11 -14.55 -30.49
C ILE A 324 -24.83 -13.81 -31.64
N SER A 325 -24.10 -13.22 -32.58
CA SER A 325 -24.69 -12.54 -33.75
C SER A 325 -25.07 -13.48 -34.91
N SER A 326 -24.74 -14.76 -34.81
CA SER A 326 -25.07 -15.80 -35.80
C SER A 326 -26.23 -16.72 -35.41
N VAL A 327 -26.94 -16.41 -34.32
CA VAL A 327 -28.21 -17.04 -33.87
C VAL A 327 -29.37 -16.07 -34.05
#